data_AF-A0A9E4A3M1-F1
#
_entry.id   AF-A0A9E4A3M1-F1
#
_cell.length_a   1.000
_cell.length_b   1.000
_cell.length_c   1.000
_cell.angle_alpha   90.00
_cell.angle_beta   90.00
_cell.angle_gamma   90.00
#
_symmetry.space_group_name_H-M   'P 1'
#
loop_
_entity.id
_entity.type
_entity.pdbx_description
1 polymer ?
#
loop_
_entity_poly.entity_id
_entity_poly.type
_entity_poly.pdbx_seq_one_letter_code
_entity_poly.pdbx_strand_id
1 'polypeptide(L)'
;MDVVNLILEIAGSENAFDILEEQFSEITKDKLSSSLLECGIIPELLEHDSSEEKLWAKYCDILLAQTWTHLSIPAEVLRARGDSADVFGRTHNCSIVGDAKAFRLSRTAKNQKDFKVQALDDWRKSNTYACLVSPLYQYPQRASQIYGQAIERNVTLLSYTHLKFLLDCTDGQNLDPL
;
A
#
# COMPACT_ATOMS: atom_id res chain seq x y z
N MET A 1 8.09 -7.15 18.07
CA MET A 1 8.18 -5.70 18.30
C MET A 1 6.92 -5.06 17.74
N ASP A 2 6.33 -4.12 18.46
CA ASP A 2 5.18 -3.34 17.98
C ASP A 2 5.66 -2.30 16.96
N VAL A 3 5.06 -2.27 15.76
CA VAL A 3 5.46 -1.37 14.68
C VAL A 3 5.29 0.11 15.05
N VAL A 4 4.30 0.43 15.90
CA VAL A 4 4.09 1.80 16.38
C VAL A 4 5.31 2.26 17.19
N ASN A 5 5.75 1.42 18.13
CA ASN A 5 6.92 1.74 18.97
C ASN A 5 8.20 1.85 18.14
N LEU A 6 8.38 0.97 17.16
CA LEU A 6 9.50 1.07 16.23
C LEU A 6 9.48 2.40 15.47
N ILE A 7 8.33 2.80 14.91
CA ILE A 7 8.20 4.08 14.19
C ILE A 7 8.52 5.27 15.10
N LEU A 8 8.00 5.28 16.33
CA LEU A 8 8.28 6.33 17.31
C LEU A 8 9.77 6.43 17.66
N GLU A 9 10.47 5.29 17.72
CA GLU A 9 11.90 5.23 18.01
C GLU A 9 12.74 5.76 16.85
N ILE A 10 12.41 5.40 15.61
CA ILE A 10 13.25 5.68 14.43
C ILE A 10 12.87 6.97 13.70
N ALA A 11 11.74 7.62 14.01
CA ALA A 11 11.26 8.78 13.25
C ALA A 11 12.22 9.97 13.16
N GLY A 12 13.14 10.09 14.12
CA GLY A 12 14.19 11.11 14.11
C GLY A 12 15.47 10.73 13.34
N SER A 13 15.60 9.48 12.87
CA SER A 13 16.81 8.98 12.22
C SER A 13 16.86 9.34 10.74
N GLU A 14 18.03 9.70 10.21
CA GLU A 14 18.21 10.01 8.78
C GLU A 14 17.92 8.80 7.88
N ASN A 15 18.17 7.59 8.38
CA ASN A 15 17.96 6.31 7.72
C ASN A 15 16.69 5.58 8.21
N ALA A 16 15.71 6.30 8.77
CA ALA A 16 14.51 5.70 9.37
C ALA A 16 13.76 4.75 8.42
N PHE A 17 13.65 5.13 7.14
CA PHE A 17 12.98 4.28 6.17
C PHE A 17 13.79 3.00 5.86
N ASP A 18 15.12 3.07 5.83
CA ASP A 18 15.96 1.89 5.60
C ASP A 18 15.85 0.91 6.76
N ILE A 19 15.84 1.40 8.00
CA ILE A 19 15.62 0.58 9.20
C ILE A 19 14.24 -0.10 9.13
N LEU A 20 13.22 0.65 8.73
CA LEU A 20 11.86 0.13 8.60
C LEU A 20 11.77 -0.94 7.50
N GLU A 21 12.34 -0.69 6.32
CA GLU A 21 12.33 -1.65 5.22
C GLU A 21 13.11 -2.93 5.58
N GLU A 22 14.29 -2.81 6.18
CA GLU A 22 15.09 -3.95 6.63
C GLU A 22 14.31 -4.82 7.63
N GLN A 23 13.65 -4.19 8.61
CA GLN A 23 12.87 -4.88 9.64
C GLN A 23 11.70 -5.71 9.09
N PHE A 24 11.17 -5.33 7.91
CA PHE A 24 10.02 -5.95 7.27
C PHE A 24 10.37 -6.65 5.94
N SER A 25 11.65 -6.72 5.58
CA SER A 25 12.14 -7.33 4.33
C SER A 25 11.88 -8.83 4.25
N GLU A 26 11.93 -9.53 5.39
CA GLU A 26 11.70 -10.97 5.52
C GLU A 26 10.47 -11.28 6.42
N ILE A 27 9.41 -10.48 6.30
CA ILE A 27 8.18 -10.71 7.05
C ILE A 27 7.55 -12.06 6.67
N THR A 28 7.23 -12.88 7.67
CA THR A 28 6.52 -14.16 7.43
C THR A 28 5.10 -13.91 6.89
N LYS A 29 4.59 -14.84 6.07
CA LYS A 29 3.21 -14.80 5.54
C LYS A 29 2.16 -14.54 6.63
N ASP A 30 2.24 -15.26 7.75
CA ASP A 30 1.29 -15.11 8.85
C ASP A 30 1.34 -13.72 9.47
N LYS A 31 2.54 -13.20 9.70
CA LYS A 31 2.71 -11.84 10.25
C LYS A 31 2.22 -10.80 9.26
N LEU A 32 2.56 -10.93 7.98
CA LEU A 32 2.09 -10.06 6.90
C LEU A 32 0.56 -10.03 6.82
N SER A 33 -0.06 -11.21 6.81
CA SER A 33 -1.51 -11.37 6.80
C SER A 33 -2.19 -10.69 7.98
N SER A 34 -1.65 -10.83 9.20
CA SER A 34 -2.16 -10.11 10.37
C SER A 34 -1.99 -8.59 10.25
N SER A 35 -0.84 -8.14 9.77
CA SER A 35 -0.51 -6.71 9.61
C SER A 35 -1.37 -5.99 8.58
N LEU A 36 -1.83 -6.68 7.53
CA LEU A 36 -2.72 -6.09 6.51
C LEU A 36 -4.06 -5.61 7.10
N LEU A 37 -4.58 -6.23 8.17
CA LEU A 37 -5.82 -5.76 8.79
C LEU A 37 -5.67 -4.44 9.53
N GLU A 38 -4.46 -4.15 10.02
CA GLU A 38 -4.17 -3.03 10.91
C GLU A 38 -3.51 -1.85 10.20
N CYS A 39 -2.66 -2.10 9.20
CA CYS A 39 -1.83 -1.07 8.56
C CYS A 39 -2.65 0.06 7.92
N GLY A 40 -3.85 -0.24 7.43
CA GLY A 40 -4.76 0.74 6.87
C GLY A 40 -5.29 1.78 7.87
N ILE A 41 -5.07 1.57 9.18
CA ILE A 41 -5.47 2.45 10.27
C ILE A 41 -4.24 3.20 10.78
N ILE A 42 -4.15 4.49 10.46
CA ILE A 42 -3.10 5.34 11.05
C ILE A 42 -3.40 5.47 12.56
N PRO A 43 -2.43 5.20 13.47
CA PRO A 43 -2.64 5.39 14.90
C PRO A 43 -2.91 6.86 15.24
N GLU A 44 -3.91 7.12 16.08
CA GLU A 44 -4.32 8.48 16.46
C GLU A 44 -3.23 9.24 17.24
N LEU A 45 -2.29 8.51 17.86
CA LEU A 45 -1.12 9.07 18.53
C LEU A 45 -0.16 9.78 17.56
N LEU A 46 -0.10 9.34 16.30
CA LEU A 46 0.82 9.94 15.33
C LEU A 46 0.26 11.29 14.92
N GLU A 47 1.05 12.35 15.08
CA GLU A 47 0.65 13.71 14.72
C GLU A 47 0.46 13.84 13.21
N HIS A 48 -0.40 14.77 12.79
CA HIS A 48 -0.65 15.01 11.36
C HIS A 48 0.58 15.61 10.66
N ASP A 49 0.90 15.11 9.46
CA ASP A 49 2.05 15.50 8.62
C ASP A 49 3.44 15.28 9.27
N SER A 50 3.47 14.55 10.38
CA SER A 50 4.68 14.19 11.13
C SER A 50 5.59 13.21 10.37
N SER A 51 6.83 13.06 10.84
CA SER A 51 7.76 12.05 10.30
C SER A 51 7.24 10.64 10.55
N GLU A 52 6.59 10.44 11.69
CA GLU A 52 5.95 9.20 12.13
C GLU A 52 4.79 8.81 11.19
N GLU A 53 3.91 9.77 10.84
CA GLU A 53 2.82 9.50 9.88
C GLU A 53 3.37 9.14 8.49
N LYS A 54 4.45 9.81 8.05
CA LYS A 54 5.13 9.48 6.79
C LYS A 54 5.76 8.09 6.82
N LEU A 55 6.37 7.70 7.94
CA LEU A 55 6.88 6.34 8.12
C LEU A 55 5.76 5.30 8.19
N TRP A 56 4.60 5.62 8.76
CA TRP A 56 3.43 4.75 8.70
C TRP A 56 2.94 4.54 7.27
N ALA A 57 2.93 5.60 6.45
CA ALA A 57 2.62 5.46 5.02
C ALA A 57 3.65 4.55 4.32
N LYS A 58 4.94 4.73 4.59
CA LYS A 58 6.01 3.86 4.05
C LYS A 58 5.91 2.41 4.54
N TYR A 59 5.47 2.19 5.77
CA TYR A 59 5.15 0.86 6.28
C TYR A 59 4.06 0.19 5.43
N CYS A 60 3.00 0.92 5.09
CA CYS A 60 1.94 0.41 4.21
C CYS A 60 2.46 0.05 2.82
N ASP A 61 3.38 0.85 2.26
CA ASP A 61 4.04 0.58 0.98
C ASP A 61 4.87 -0.71 1.03
N ILE A 62 5.65 -0.89 2.11
CA ILE A 62 6.45 -2.11 2.34
C ILE A 62 5.52 -3.34 2.39
N LEU A 63 4.43 -3.28 3.15
CA LEU A 63 3.49 -4.42 3.23
C LEU A 63 2.83 -4.72 1.88
N LEU A 64 2.55 -3.70 1.06
CA LEU A 64 2.03 -3.90 -0.29
C LEU A 64 3.05 -4.63 -1.17
N ALA A 65 4.31 -4.17 -1.17
CA ALA A 65 5.40 -4.81 -1.91
C ALA A 65 5.61 -6.27 -1.46
N GLN A 66 5.64 -6.51 -0.15
CA GLN A 66 5.78 -7.85 0.41
C GLN A 66 4.60 -8.76 0.03
N THR A 67 3.37 -8.23 0.06
CA THR A 67 2.18 -8.98 -0.36
C THR A 67 2.25 -9.38 -1.82
N TRP A 68 2.65 -8.47 -2.72
CA TRP A 68 2.83 -8.80 -4.13
C TRP A 68 3.92 -9.85 -4.34
N THR A 69 5.06 -9.73 -3.64
CA THR A 69 6.13 -10.73 -3.71
C THR A 69 5.65 -12.11 -3.24
N HIS A 70 4.87 -12.18 -2.17
CA HIS A 70 4.24 -13.43 -1.71
C HIS A 70 3.18 -13.98 -2.68
N LEU A 71 2.58 -13.13 -3.52
CA LEU A 71 1.67 -13.49 -4.60
C LEU A 71 2.39 -13.75 -5.94
N SER A 72 3.70 -14.02 -5.88
CA SER A 72 4.55 -14.31 -7.05
C SER A 72 4.73 -13.15 -8.02
N ILE A 73 4.56 -11.92 -7.55
CA ILE A 73 4.87 -10.69 -8.29
C ILE A 73 6.05 -10.01 -7.59
N PRO A 74 7.31 -10.25 -8.01
CA PRO A 74 8.47 -9.55 -7.46
C PRO A 74 8.23 -8.04 -7.44
N ALA A 75 8.33 -7.45 -6.24
CA ALA A 75 7.98 -6.05 -6.03
C ALA A 75 8.90 -5.34 -5.04
N GLU A 76 8.99 -4.02 -5.18
CA GLU A 76 9.83 -3.12 -4.37
C GLU A 76 9.13 -1.79 -4.10
N VAL A 77 9.54 -1.12 -3.02
CA VAL A 77 9.10 0.26 -2.72
C VAL A 77 10.00 1.23 -3.49
N LEU A 78 9.37 2.14 -4.23
CA LEU A 78 10.07 3.15 -5.01
C LEU A 78 10.59 4.27 -4.10
N ARG A 79 11.87 4.62 -4.28
CA ARG A 79 12.56 5.69 -3.54
C ARG A 79 12.38 7.10 -4.13
N ALA A 80 11.61 7.22 -5.21
CA ALA A 80 11.41 8.49 -5.90
C ALA A 80 10.63 9.49 -5.03
N ARG A 81 10.95 10.79 -5.17
CA ARG A 81 10.26 11.88 -4.46
C ARG A 81 9.35 12.64 -5.41
N GLY A 82 8.06 12.66 -5.08
CA GLY A 82 7.04 13.46 -5.80
C GLY A 82 6.66 12.88 -7.16
N ASP A 83 5.39 12.99 -7.51
CA ASP A 83 4.81 12.59 -8.81
C ASP A 83 5.24 11.19 -9.32
N SER A 84 5.31 10.23 -8.39
CA SER A 84 5.58 8.82 -8.66
C SER A 84 4.65 7.93 -7.84
N ALA A 85 4.42 6.73 -8.34
CA ALA A 85 3.84 5.67 -7.52
C ALA A 85 4.79 5.26 -6.39
N ASP A 86 4.25 4.61 -5.36
CA ASP A 86 5.02 4.21 -4.18
C ASP A 86 5.58 2.78 -4.28
N VAL A 87 4.91 1.89 -5.01
CA VAL A 87 5.32 0.48 -5.16
C VAL A 87 5.38 0.10 -6.63
N PHE A 88 6.36 -0.72 -6.99
CA PHE A 88 6.49 -1.29 -8.31
C PHE A 88 6.58 -2.82 -8.23
N GLY A 89 5.83 -3.52 -9.07
CA GLY A 89 5.91 -4.97 -9.21
C GLY A 89 5.98 -5.40 -10.66
N ARG A 90 6.63 -6.53 -10.95
CA ARG A 90 6.81 -7.02 -12.33
C ARG A 90 6.88 -8.53 -12.41
N THR A 91 6.13 -9.11 -13.35
CA THR A 91 6.29 -10.49 -13.82
C THR A 91 6.89 -10.51 -15.23
N HIS A 92 6.96 -11.68 -15.88
CA HIS A 92 7.45 -11.77 -17.26
C HIS A 92 6.58 -10.95 -18.23
N ASN A 93 5.27 -10.94 -18.04
CA ASN A 93 4.30 -10.42 -19.02
C ASN A 93 3.70 -9.07 -18.65
N CYS A 94 3.75 -8.68 -17.38
CA CYS A 94 3.14 -7.43 -16.93
C CYS A 94 3.98 -6.71 -15.88
N SER A 95 3.70 -5.41 -15.75
CA SER A 95 4.15 -4.61 -14.63
C SER A 95 2.99 -3.88 -13.99
N ILE A 96 3.11 -3.63 -12.69
CA ILE A 96 2.09 -2.96 -11.88
C ILE A 96 2.74 -1.87 -11.03
N VAL A 97 2.07 -0.73 -10.94
CA VAL A 97 2.39 0.30 -9.96
C VAL A 97 1.33 0.34 -8.86
N GLY A 98 1.76 0.65 -7.65
CA GLY A 98 0.95 0.60 -6.44
C GLY A 98 1.01 1.88 -5.64
N ASP A 99 -0.09 2.19 -4.97
CA ASP A 99 -0.16 3.22 -3.95
C ASP A 99 -1.04 2.71 -2.79
N ALA A 100 -0.49 2.71 -1.58
CA ALA A 100 -1.13 2.26 -0.37
C ALA A 100 -1.68 3.46 0.43
N LYS A 101 -2.99 3.46 0.70
CA LYS A 101 -3.67 4.51 1.45
C LYS A 101 -4.01 4.01 2.85
N ALA A 102 -3.65 4.79 3.86
CA ALA A 102 -4.09 4.59 5.24
C ALA A 102 -4.88 5.82 5.74
N PHE A 103 -5.79 5.60 6.67
CA PHE A 103 -6.60 6.66 7.26
C PHE A 103 -6.78 6.43 8.76
N ARG A 104 -6.76 7.51 9.56
CA ARG A 104 -7.23 7.48 10.95
C ARG A 104 -8.71 7.07 11.00
N LEU A 105 -9.14 6.40 12.07
CA LEU A 105 -10.57 6.09 12.25
C LEU A 105 -11.36 7.36 12.53
N SER A 106 -10.72 8.37 13.15
CA SER A 106 -11.28 9.70 13.35
C SER A 106 -11.48 10.49 12.05
N ARG A 107 -10.98 10.02 10.89
CA ARG A 107 -11.13 10.71 9.61
C ARG A 107 -12.60 10.75 9.19
N THR A 108 -13.17 11.96 9.17
CA THR A 108 -14.58 12.17 8.82
C THR A 108 -14.80 12.22 7.30
N ALA A 109 -14.20 13.19 6.62
CA ALA A 109 -14.36 13.40 5.17
C ALA A 109 -13.29 12.66 4.36
N LYS A 110 -13.72 11.91 3.34
CA LYS A 110 -12.84 11.22 2.38
C LYS A 110 -13.05 11.87 1.03
N ASN A 111 -12.18 12.82 0.70
CA ASN A 111 -12.29 13.54 -0.55
C ASN A 111 -11.72 12.68 -1.67
N GLN A 112 -12.28 12.79 -2.88
CA GLN A 112 -11.75 12.09 -4.05
C GLN A 112 -10.25 12.36 -4.29
N LYS A 113 -9.79 13.58 -3.97
CA LYS A 113 -8.38 13.98 -4.12
C LYS A 113 -7.44 13.21 -3.19
N ASP A 114 -7.95 12.67 -2.09
CA ASP A 114 -7.16 11.92 -1.12
C ASP A 114 -6.77 10.53 -1.68
N PHE A 115 -7.57 9.99 -2.63
CA PHE A 115 -7.26 8.74 -3.32
C PHE A 115 -6.30 8.92 -4.50
N LYS A 116 -6.27 10.09 -5.14
CA LYS A 116 -5.36 10.38 -6.26
C LYS A 116 -5.41 9.36 -7.43
N VAL A 117 -6.59 8.79 -7.71
CA VAL A 117 -6.76 7.75 -8.76
C VAL A 117 -6.20 8.17 -10.12
N GLN A 118 -6.50 9.39 -10.56
CA GLN A 118 -5.98 9.89 -11.85
C GLN A 118 -4.46 10.09 -11.82
N ALA A 119 -3.92 10.59 -10.71
CA ALA A 119 -2.48 10.79 -10.61
C ALA A 119 -1.73 9.45 -10.61
N LEU A 120 -2.28 8.41 -9.96
CA LEU A 120 -1.69 7.07 -10.00
C LEU A 120 -1.62 6.50 -11.42
N ASP A 121 -2.64 6.76 -12.24
CA ASP A 121 -2.61 6.44 -13.67
C ASP A 121 -1.52 7.22 -14.41
N ASP A 122 -1.41 8.53 -14.18
CA ASP A 122 -0.35 9.34 -14.78
C ASP A 122 1.05 8.83 -14.36
N TRP A 123 1.20 8.38 -13.10
CA TRP A 123 2.43 7.81 -12.56
C TRP A 123 2.73 6.39 -13.06
N ARG A 124 1.71 5.65 -13.54
CA ARG A 124 1.87 4.33 -14.16
C ARG A 124 2.77 4.39 -15.38
N LYS A 125 2.72 5.49 -16.15
CA LYS A 125 3.50 5.68 -17.39
C LYS A 125 3.33 4.49 -18.34
N SER A 126 4.41 3.80 -18.69
CA SER A 126 4.41 2.65 -19.60
C SER A 126 4.13 1.31 -18.91
N ASN A 127 3.85 1.30 -17.60
CA ASN A 127 3.53 0.07 -16.88
C ASN A 127 2.13 -0.44 -17.22
N THR A 128 1.91 -1.75 -17.12
CA THR A 128 0.67 -2.38 -17.57
C THR A 128 -0.53 -2.00 -16.70
N TYR A 129 -0.37 -2.08 -15.38
CA TYR A 129 -1.47 -1.92 -14.42
C TYR A 129 -1.16 -0.87 -13.35
N ALA A 130 -2.21 -0.27 -12.82
CA ALA A 130 -2.17 0.59 -11.64
C ALA A 130 -3.14 0.02 -10.61
N CYS A 131 -2.70 -0.06 -9.35
CA CYS A 131 -3.50 -0.60 -8.26
C CYS A 131 -3.42 0.32 -7.04
N LEU A 132 -4.55 0.90 -6.67
CA LEU A 132 -4.70 1.62 -5.42
C LEU A 132 -5.22 0.67 -4.35
N VAL A 133 -4.58 0.65 -3.19
CA VAL A 133 -4.99 -0.17 -2.04
C VAL A 133 -5.43 0.73 -0.90
N SER A 134 -6.61 0.51 -0.35
CA SER A 134 -7.16 1.32 0.74
C SER A 134 -7.95 0.47 1.75
N PRO A 135 -8.23 0.93 2.98
CA PRO A 135 -9.09 0.17 3.87
C PRO A 135 -10.50 0.11 3.28
N LEU A 136 -11.08 -1.08 3.18
CA LEU A 136 -12.36 -1.30 2.48
C LEU A 136 -13.48 -0.39 2.98
N TYR A 137 -13.55 -0.22 4.31
CA TYR A 137 -14.55 0.60 5.00
C TYR A 137 -14.33 2.11 4.83
N GLN A 138 -13.23 2.54 4.21
CA GLN A 138 -12.96 3.95 3.90
C GLN A 138 -13.34 4.33 2.47
N TYR A 139 -13.67 3.37 1.60
CA TYR A 139 -14.22 3.67 0.29
C TYR A 139 -15.65 4.23 0.38
N PRO A 140 -16.06 5.16 -0.50
CA PRO A 140 -17.42 5.71 -0.52
C PRO A 140 -18.49 4.64 -0.82
N GLN A 141 -19.46 4.44 0.07
CA GLN A 141 -20.37 3.28 -0.01
C GLN A 141 -21.39 3.28 -1.16
N ARG A 142 -21.76 4.45 -1.70
CA ARG A 142 -22.86 4.57 -2.68
C ARG A 142 -22.38 5.04 -4.05
N ALA A 143 -21.73 6.19 -4.08
CA ALA A 143 -21.25 6.82 -5.31
C ALA A 143 -20.05 7.71 -5.00
N SER A 144 -19.15 7.83 -5.97
CA SER A 144 -17.99 8.74 -5.93
C SER A 144 -17.37 8.85 -7.32
N GLN A 145 -16.74 9.98 -7.60
CA GLN A 145 -15.99 10.18 -8.85
C GLN A 145 -14.82 9.20 -8.98
N ILE A 146 -14.28 8.70 -7.86
CA ILE A 146 -13.15 7.76 -7.89
C ILE A 146 -13.49 6.47 -8.66
N TYR A 147 -14.76 6.03 -8.64
CA TYR A 147 -15.19 4.82 -9.34
C TYR A 147 -15.22 5.05 -10.86
N GLY A 148 -15.74 6.20 -11.30
CA GLY A 148 -15.70 6.59 -12.71
C GLY A 148 -14.26 6.75 -13.21
N GLN A 149 -13.41 7.42 -12.43
CA GLN A 149 -11.98 7.59 -12.73
C GLN A 149 -11.24 6.25 -12.84
N ALA A 150 -11.52 5.32 -11.92
CA ALA A 150 -10.90 4.00 -11.91
C ALA A 150 -11.28 3.17 -13.15
N ILE A 151 -12.56 3.20 -13.54
CA ILE A 151 -13.05 2.51 -14.75
C ILE A 151 -12.43 3.13 -16.00
N GLU A 152 -12.48 4.46 -16.13
CA GLU A 152 -12.00 5.18 -17.31
C GLU A 152 -10.49 4.99 -17.54
N ARG A 153 -9.71 4.92 -16.46
CA ARG A 153 -8.24 4.89 -16.51
C ARG A 153 -7.64 3.50 -16.30
N ASN A 154 -8.47 2.47 -16.14
CA ASN A 154 -8.03 1.12 -15.82
C ASN A 154 -7.12 1.09 -14.58
N VAL A 155 -7.58 1.70 -13.49
CA VAL A 155 -6.93 1.66 -12.17
C VAL A 155 -7.74 0.73 -11.27
N THR A 156 -7.10 -0.33 -10.79
CA THR A 156 -7.76 -1.27 -9.88
C THR A 156 -7.86 -0.67 -8.49
N LEU A 157 -9.06 -0.68 -7.91
CA LEU A 157 -9.27 -0.32 -6.50
C LEU A 157 -9.36 -1.60 -5.66
N LEU A 158 -8.29 -1.93 -4.95
CA LEU A 158 -8.24 -3.05 -4.01
C LEU A 158 -8.28 -2.56 -2.56
N SER A 159 -8.44 -3.51 -1.65
CA SER A 159 -8.38 -3.23 -0.23
C SER A 159 -7.42 -4.16 0.48
N TYR A 160 -6.94 -3.75 1.65
CA TYR A 160 -6.12 -4.64 2.49
C TYR A 160 -6.86 -5.93 2.88
N THR A 161 -8.20 -5.89 2.99
CA THR A 161 -9.03 -7.09 3.20
C THR A 161 -8.98 -8.03 2.00
N HIS A 162 -9.02 -7.48 0.77
CA HIS A 162 -8.83 -8.29 -0.45
C HIS A 162 -7.43 -8.88 -0.51
N LEU A 163 -6.39 -8.08 -0.20
CA LEU A 163 -5.01 -8.54 -0.19
C LEU A 163 -4.78 -9.66 0.83
N LYS A 164 -5.31 -9.52 2.05
CA LYS A 164 -5.27 -10.57 3.07
C LYS A 164 -5.95 -11.84 2.58
N PHE A 165 -7.16 -11.71 2.03
CA PHE A 165 -7.89 -12.87 1.51
C PHE A 165 -7.08 -13.60 0.43
N LEU A 166 -6.52 -12.86 -0.53
CA LEU A 166 -5.66 -13.43 -1.57
C LEU A 166 -4.46 -14.13 -0.95
N LEU A 167 -3.72 -13.45 -0.07
CA LEU A 167 -2.55 -13.99 0.60
C LEU A 167 -2.88 -15.30 1.35
N ASP A 168 -3.95 -15.30 2.15
CA ASP A 168 -4.37 -16.46 2.94
C ASP A 168 -4.80 -17.63 2.06
N CYS A 169 -5.52 -17.37 0.97
CA CYS A 169 -6.02 -18.41 0.07
C CYS A 169 -4.98 -18.91 -0.94
N THR A 170 -3.94 -18.15 -1.22
CA THR A 170 -2.82 -18.61 -2.05
C THR A 170 -1.84 -19.40 -1.19
N ASP A 171 -1.90 -20.73 -1.24
CA ASP A 171 -0.90 -21.62 -0.64
C ASP A 171 0.39 -21.69 -1.48
N GLY A 172 0.94 -20.53 -1.86
CA GLY A 172 2.08 -20.46 -2.77
C GLY A 172 1.78 -21.00 -4.18
N GLN A 173 0.50 -21.13 -4.53
CA GLN A 173 0.11 -21.39 -5.91
C GLN A 173 0.50 -20.18 -6.75
N ASN A 174 1.41 -20.42 -7.69
CA ASN A 174 1.90 -19.41 -8.61
C ASN A 174 0.71 -18.87 -9.42
N LEU A 175 0.38 -17.58 -9.23
CA LEU A 175 -0.67 -16.91 -9.98
C LEU A 175 -0.27 -16.66 -11.45
N ASP A 176 1.01 -16.84 -11.76
CA ASP A 176 1.56 -16.86 -13.11
C ASP A 176 2.17 -18.26 -13.37
N PRO A 177 1.34 -19.30 -13.66
CA PRO A 177 1.85 -20.61 -14.05
C PRO A 177 2.41 -20.53 -15.47
N LEU A 178 3.55 -19.86 -15.64
CA LEU A 178 4.31 -19.79 -16.87
C LEU A 178 5.78 -20.17 -16.60
#